data_AF-A0A1A3Q6J5-F1
#
_entry.id   AF-A0A1A3Q6J5-F1
#
_cell.length_a   1.000
_cell.length_b   1.000
_cell.length_c   1.000
_cell.angle_alpha   90.00
_cell.angle_beta   90.00
_cell.angle_gamma   90.00
#
_symmetry.space_group_name_H-M   'P 1'
#
loop_
_entity.id
_entity.type
_entity.pdbx_description
1 polymer ?
#
loop_
_entity_poly.entity_id
_entity_poly.type
_entity_poly.pdbx_seq_one_letter_code
_entity_poly.pdbx_strand_id
1 'polypeptide(L)'
;MSRKVFMPRRNTFQHQRATVRAIAADAGVDVAMVYYFFGNKEGLFTAAAVTGPEHPLHQLITLLDEGPEDVGPRLVRKFVERWDAGSEFEPLVALWNAAPLLPQARNMLHSSLVGPLAKRVGNEFGVSDAELRLELVASHLIGLAFARYQLKIEPIASASINQLVASIGFTVERYLTDPTAVSN
;
A
#
# COMPACT_ATOMS: atom_id res chain seq x y z
N MET A 1 12.59 46.01 -34.90
CA MET A 1 11.77 45.95 -33.67
C MET A 1 11.43 44.49 -33.42
N SER A 2 12.11 43.88 -32.45
CA SER A 2 12.25 42.43 -32.30
C SER A 2 11.13 41.74 -31.51
N ARG A 3 10.89 40.48 -31.90
CA ARG A 3 9.95 39.48 -31.36
C ARG A 3 10.00 39.35 -29.83
N LYS A 4 8.83 39.37 -29.18
CA LYS A 4 8.67 38.89 -27.79
C LYS A 4 8.77 37.36 -27.78
N VAL A 5 9.87 36.86 -27.25
CA VAL A 5 10.05 35.44 -26.89
C VAL A 5 9.26 35.20 -25.59
N PHE A 6 8.24 34.35 -25.67
CA PHE A 6 7.57 33.79 -24.51
C PHE A 6 8.53 32.79 -23.84
N MET A 7 8.90 33.07 -22.59
CA MET A 7 9.73 32.20 -21.78
C MET A 7 8.92 31.88 -20.51
N PRO A 8 8.51 30.62 -20.28
CA PRO A 8 7.86 30.26 -19.03
C PRO A 8 8.90 30.33 -17.92
N ARG A 9 8.60 31.13 -16.88
CA ARG A 9 9.41 31.14 -15.66
C ARG A 9 9.34 29.75 -15.02
N ARG A 10 10.51 29.17 -14.78
CA ARG A 10 10.69 27.98 -13.92
C ARG A 10 9.93 28.21 -12.61
N ASN A 11 8.83 27.47 -12.42
CA ASN A 11 8.28 27.30 -11.09
C ASN A 11 9.23 26.35 -10.35
N THR A 12 9.96 26.91 -9.41
CA THR A 12 10.59 26.19 -8.31
C THR A 12 9.51 25.35 -7.63
N PHE A 13 9.69 24.03 -7.63
CA PHE A 13 8.93 23.08 -6.82
C PHE A 13 9.17 23.41 -5.34
N GLN A 14 8.36 24.33 -4.82
CA GLN A 14 8.18 24.48 -3.40
C GLN A 14 7.12 23.44 -3.03
N HIS A 15 7.55 22.32 -2.44
CA HIS A 15 6.68 21.28 -1.91
C HIS A 15 5.70 21.92 -0.91
N GLN A 16 4.55 22.37 -1.40
CA GLN A 16 3.48 22.84 -0.56
C GLN A 16 2.80 21.61 0.01
N ARG A 17 2.92 21.44 1.33
CA ARG A 17 2.10 20.54 2.14
C ARG A 17 0.68 20.50 1.55
N ALA A 18 0.21 19.34 1.08
CA ALA A 18 -1.16 19.22 0.60
C ALA A 18 -2.12 19.73 1.70
N THR A 19 -2.99 20.66 1.33
CA THR A 19 -3.99 21.22 2.24
C THR A 19 -5.36 20.66 1.88
N VAL A 20 -6.24 20.49 2.86
CA VAL A 20 -7.63 20.02 2.65
C VAL A 20 -8.34 20.82 1.56
N ARG A 21 -8.05 22.12 1.46
CA ARG A 21 -8.57 23.02 0.42
C ARG A 21 -8.09 22.68 -0.99
N ALA A 22 -6.81 22.37 -1.15
CA ALA A 22 -6.26 21.99 -2.46
C ALA A 22 -6.89 20.67 -2.95
N ILE A 23 -7.10 19.72 -2.04
CA ILE A 23 -7.72 18.43 -2.33
C ILE A 23 -9.21 18.59 -2.72
N ALA A 24 -9.97 19.41 -1.99
CA ALA A 24 -11.38 19.67 -2.29
C ALA A 24 -11.56 20.36 -3.66
N ALA A 25 -10.66 21.29 -3.99
CA ALA A 25 -10.66 21.99 -5.28
C ALA A 25 -10.36 21.06 -6.46
N ASP A 26 -9.42 20.12 -6.30
CA ASP A 26 -9.09 19.12 -7.32
C ASP A 26 -10.21 18.10 -7.52
N ALA A 27 -10.88 17.70 -6.45
CA ALA A 27 -12.02 16.77 -6.47
C ALA A 27 -13.37 17.41 -6.86
N GLY A 28 -13.43 18.74 -7.05
CA GLY A 28 -14.64 19.45 -7.43
C GLY A 28 -15.74 19.47 -6.36
N VAL A 29 -15.37 19.35 -5.08
CA VAL A 29 -16.32 19.26 -3.94
C VAL A 29 -16.05 20.35 -2.90
N ASP A 30 -17.04 20.60 -2.02
CA ASP A 30 -16.87 21.56 -0.93
C ASP A 30 -16.00 21.00 0.22
N VAL A 31 -15.21 21.88 0.84
CA VAL A 31 -14.30 21.56 1.95
C VAL A 31 -15.05 21.02 3.17
N ALA A 32 -16.26 21.50 3.44
CA ALA A 32 -17.09 21.00 4.54
C ALA A 32 -17.54 19.56 4.30
N MET A 33 -17.72 19.15 3.04
CA MET A 33 -18.04 17.77 2.70
C MET A 33 -16.84 16.85 2.99
N VAL A 34 -15.62 17.33 2.74
CA VAL A 34 -14.38 16.63 3.10
C VAL A 34 -14.25 16.47 4.62
N TYR A 35 -14.53 17.51 5.41
CA TYR A 35 -14.55 17.38 6.88
C TYR A 35 -15.72 16.55 7.41
N TYR A 36 -16.86 16.54 6.72
CA TYR A 36 -18.00 15.71 7.09
C TYR A 36 -17.67 14.21 6.96
N PHE A 37 -17.00 13.80 5.88
CA PHE A 37 -16.62 12.41 5.66
C PHE A 37 -15.35 11.98 6.40
N PHE A 38 -14.38 12.89 6.58
CA PHE A 38 -13.04 12.56 7.07
C PHE A 38 -12.67 13.23 8.40
N GLY A 39 -13.61 13.97 9.00
CA GLY A 39 -13.47 14.61 10.30
C GLY A 39 -12.56 15.83 10.25
N ASN A 40 -11.24 15.62 10.29
CA ASN A 40 -10.24 16.68 10.34
C ASN A 40 -9.17 16.48 9.25
N LYS A 41 -8.17 17.38 9.20
CA LYS A 41 -7.08 17.30 8.20
C LYS A 41 -6.33 15.97 8.32
N GLU A 42 -6.09 15.49 9.54
CA GLU A 42 -5.41 14.22 9.77
C GLU A 42 -6.24 13.04 9.25
N GLY A 43 -7.53 12.98 9.56
CA GLY A 43 -8.45 11.93 9.06
C GLY A 43 -8.62 11.90 7.53
N LEU A 44 -8.47 13.04 6.85
CA LEU A 44 -8.42 13.09 5.38
C LEU A 44 -7.14 12.46 4.82
N PHE A 45 -5.98 12.80 5.41
CA PHE A 45 -4.71 12.17 5.03
C PHE A 45 -4.73 10.67 5.34
N THR A 46 -5.39 10.27 6.42
CA THR A 46 -5.60 8.87 6.79
C THR A 46 -6.46 8.15 5.78
N ALA A 47 -7.62 8.69 5.40
CA ALA A 47 -8.49 8.06 4.41
C ALA A 47 -7.80 7.92 3.05
N ALA A 48 -7.13 8.97 2.56
CA ALA A 48 -6.41 8.92 1.29
C ALA A 48 -5.33 7.83 1.25
N ALA A 49 -4.68 7.56 2.38
CA ALA A 49 -3.61 6.58 2.47
C ALA A 49 -4.13 5.16 2.82
N VAL A 50 -5.31 5.07 3.43
CA VAL A 50 -6.01 3.82 3.79
C VAL A 50 -6.82 3.26 2.61
N THR A 51 -7.44 4.11 1.79
CA THR A 51 -8.24 3.67 0.62
C THR A 51 -7.49 3.75 -0.69
N GLY A 52 -6.20 4.11 -0.67
CA GLY A 52 -5.37 4.16 -1.85
C GLY A 52 -5.08 2.75 -2.40
N PRO A 53 -4.89 2.60 -3.73
CA PRO A 53 -4.46 1.34 -4.35
C PRO A 53 -3.08 0.84 -3.89
N GLU A 54 -2.44 1.54 -2.95
CA GLU A 54 -1.08 1.31 -2.46
C GLU A 54 -0.99 0.28 -1.32
N HIS A 55 -2.12 -0.19 -0.78
CA HIS A 55 -2.07 -1.22 0.26
C HIS A 55 -1.46 -2.53 -0.28
N PRO A 56 -0.51 -3.19 0.43
CA PRO A 56 0.16 -4.39 -0.07
C PRO A 56 -0.79 -5.52 -0.51
N LEU A 57 -1.93 -5.67 0.19
CA LEU A 57 -2.95 -6.68 -0.12
C LEU A 57 -3.87 -6.31 -1.30
N HIS A 58 -3.86 -5.07 -1.78
CA HIS A 58 -4.75 -4.68 -2.88
C HIS A 58 -4.43 -5.45 -4.17
N GLN A 59 -3.13 -5.70 -4.41
CA GLN A 59 -2.65 -6.48 -5.56
C GLN A 59 -3.04 -7.95 -5.48
N LEU A 60 -3.27 -8.48 -4.28
CA LEU A 60 -3.64 -9.89 -4.11
C LEU A 60 -5.01 -10.20 -4.74
N ILE A 61 -5.94 -9.24 -4.73
CA ILE A 61 -7.27 -9.42 -5.33
C ILE A 61 -7.15 -9.75 -6.81
N THR A 62 -6.43 -8.90 -7.57
CA THR A 62 -6.25 -9.07 -9.01
C THR A 62 -5.44 -10.31 -9.34
N LEU A 63 -4.45 -10.64 -8.50
CA LEU A 63 -3.63 -11.84 -8.70
C LEU A 63 -4.42 -13.13 -8.52
N LEU A 64 -5.36 -13.16 -7.56
CA LEU A 64 -6.27 -14.29 -7.38
C LEU A 64 -7.27 -14.41 -8.54
N ASP A 65 -7.64 -13.33 -9.22
CA ASP A 65 -8.48 -13.38 -10.44
C ASP A 65 -7.74 -14.02 -11.62
N GLU A 66 -6.42 -13.82 -11.69
CA GLU A 66 -5.53 -14.41 -12.68
C GLU A 66 -5.19 -15.90 -12.38
N GLY A 67 -5.49 -16.39 -11.18
CA GLY A 67 -5.35 -17.79 -10.76
C GLY A 67 -4.52 -17.97 -9.47
N PRO A 68 -4.77 -19.05 -8.70
CA PRO A 68 -4.18 -19.27 -7.38
C PRO A 68 -2.73 -19.75 -7.40
N GLU A 69 -2.28 -20.30 -8.53
CA GLU A 69 -0.92 -20.85 -8.71
C GLU A 69 0.14 -19.75 -8.54
N ASP A 70 1.17 -20.05 -7.72
CA ASP A 70 2.32 -19.17 -7.44
C ASP A 70 1.94 -17.74 -7.01
N VAL A 71 0.81 -17.58 -6.32
CA VAL A 71 0.26 -16.27 -5.97
C VAL A 71 1.21 -15.45 -5.08
N GLY A 72 1.96 -16.10 -4.19
CA GLY A 72 2.94 -15.50 -3.29
C GLY A 72 4.13 -14.89 -4.03
N PRO A 73 4.88 -15.66 -4.85
CA PRO A 73 5.92 -15.12 -5.72
C PRO A 73 5.43 -14.00 -6.64
N ARG A 74 4.23 -14.13 -7.20
CA ARG A 74 3.62 -13.10 -8.06
C ARG A 74 3.29 -11.83 -7.28
N LEU A 75 2.78 -11.95 -6.06
CA LEU A 75 2.51 -10.84 -5.16
C LEU A 75 3.79 -10.09 -4.79
N VAL A 76 4.84 -10.80 -4.37
CA VAL A 76 6.14 -10.19 -4.03
C VAL A 76 6.72 -9.46 -5.24
N ARG A 77 6.65 -10.06 -6.43
CA ARG A 77 7.13 -9.44 -7.66
C ARG A 77 6.37 -8.16 -7.97
N LYS A 78 5.04 -8.21 -8.04
CA LYS A 78 4.20 -7.04 -8.33
C LYS A 78 4.37 -5.93 -7.30
N PHE A 79 4.56 -6.31 -6.04
CA PHE A 79 4.85 -5.37 -4.97
C PHE A 79 6.17 -4.63 -5.27
N VAL A 80 7.28 -5.35 -5.42
CA VAL A 80 8.60 -4.74 -5.66
C VAL A 80 8.63 -3.95 -6.98
N GLU A 81 8.05 -4.47 -8.07
CA GLU A 81 7.98 -3.76 -9.35
C GLU A 81 7.24 -2.42 -9.24
N ARG A 82 6.11 -2.39 -8.52
CA ARG A 82 5.36 -1.16 -8.28
C ARG A 82 6.20 -0.13 -7.51
N TRP A 83 6.90 -0.58 -6.48
CA TRP A 83 7.74 0.29 -5.66
C TRP A 83 8.99 0.79 -6.40
N ASP A 84 9.64 -0.06 -7.17
CA ASP A 84 10.80 0.30 -8.01
C ASP A 84 10.40 1.28 -9.13
N ALA A 85 9.14 1.27 -9.59
CA ALA A 85 8.61 2.18 -10.62
C ALA A 85 8.37 3.63 -10.13
N GLY A 86 8.74 3.96 -8.89
CA GLY A 86 8.65 5.33 -8.36
C GLY A 86 7.33 5.65 -7.68
N SER A 87 6.61 4.64 -7.19
CA SER A 87 5.51 4.87 -6.24
C SER A 87 6.06 5.60 -5.03
N GLU A 88 5.52 6.77 -4.71
CA GLU A 88 6.09 7.65 -3.68
C GLU A 88 6.06 6.95 -2.31
N PHE A 89 7.23 6.81 -1.69
CA PHE A 89 7.39 6.20 -0.37
C PHE A 89 6.96 7.13 0.77
N GLU A 90 7.00 8.44 0.54
CA GLU A 90 6.71 9.45 1.57
C GLU A 90 5.26 9.43 2.09
N PRO A 91 4.21 9.29 1.25
CA PRO A 91 2.84 9.17 1.74
C PRO A 91 2.61 7.93 2.61
N LEU A 92 3.25 6.81 2.26
CA LEU A 92 3.11 5.55 2.99
C LEU A 92 3.81 5.61 4.36
N VAL A 93 5.02 6.19 4.42
CA VAL A 93 5.73 6.44 5.70
C VAL A 93 4.98 7.42 6.59
N ALA A 94 4.44 8.49 6.02
CA ALA A 94 3.63 9.46 6.75
C ALA A 94 2.39 8.79 7.35
N LEU A 95 1.74 7.88 6.60
CA LEU A 95 0.64 7.07 7.10
C LEU A 95 1.08 6.11 8.21
N TRP A 96 2.21 5.43 8.05
CA TRP A 96 2.73 4.47 9.03
C TRP A 96 3.00 5.10 10.39
N ASN A 97 3.61 6.28 10.40
CA ASN A 97 3.88 7.04 11.61
C ASN A 97 2.59 7.58 12.27
N ALA A 98 1.53 7.79 11.49
CA ALA A 98 0.25 8.27 11.97
C ALA A 98 -0.71 7.14 12.42
N ALA A 99 -0.49 5.89 11.96
CA ALA A 99 -1.39 4.76 12.20
C ALA A 99 -1.67 4.45 13.69
N PRO A 100 -0.71 4.57 14.63
CA PRO A 100 -1.00 4.38 16.06
C PRO A 100 -1.94 5.42 16.66
N LEU A 101 -2.10 6.59 16.01
CA LEU A 101 -2.89 7.71 16.52
C LEU A 101 -4.37 7.60 16.12
N LEU A 102 -4.74 6.62 15.29
CA LEU A 102 -6.05 6.58 14.62
C LEU A 102 -6.68 5.17 14.54
N PRO A 103 -7.07 4.58 15.69
CA PRO A 103 -7.60 3.21 15.74
C PRO A 103 -8.85 2.97 14.89
N GLN A 104 -9.69 4.00 14.70
CA GLN A 104 -10.96 3.87 13.97
C GLN A 104 -10.77 3.71 12.46
N ALA A 105 -9.82 4.43 11.85
CA ALA A 105 -9.54 4.32 10.43
C ALA A 105 -8.90 2.96 10.07
N ARG A 106 -8.06 2.42 10.96
CA ARG A 106 -7.53 1.06 10.86
C ARG A 106 -8.65 0.02 10.84
N ASN A 107 -9.65 0.15 11.72
CA ASN A 107 -10.79 -0.78 11.76
C ASN A 107 -11.65 -0.72 10.49
N MET A 108 -11.85 0.46 9.91
CA MET A 108 -12.59 0.63 8.64
C MET A 108 -11.82 0.04 7.45
N LEU A 109 -10.49 0.21 7.39
CA LEU A 109 -9.66 -0.45 6.38
C LEU A 109 -9.74 -1.97 6.47
N HIS A 110 -9.54 -2.48 7.69
CA HIS A 110 -9.53 -3.90 7.96
C HIS A 110 -10.86 -4.54 7.56
N SER A 111 -11.99 -3.92 7.93
CA SER A 111 -13.32 -4.44 7.58
C SER A 111 -13.65 -4.36 6.08
N SER A 112 -13.16 -3.34 5.36
CA SER A 112 -13.48 -3.16 3.94
C SER A 112 -12.58 -3.95 2.99
N LEU A 113 -11.32 -4.21 3.36
CA LEU A 113 -10.35 -4.94 2.52
C LEU A 113 -10.07 -6.34 3.07
N VAL A 114 -9.63 -6.44 4.33
CA VAL A 114 -9.13 -7.70 4.90
C VAL A 114 -10.26 -8.71 5.06
N GLY A 115 -11.42 -8.31 5.56
CA GLY A 115 -12.56 -9.24 5.76
C GLY A 115 -13.02 -9.95 4.47
N PRO A 116 -13.39 -9.23 3.39
CA PRO A 116 -13.77 -9.85 2.13
C PRO A 116 -12.65 -10.69 1.50
N LEU A 117 -11.40 -10.20 1.57
CA LEU A 117 -10.25 -10.92 1.04
C LEU A 117 -9.94 -12.19 1.84
N ALA A 118 -10.10 -12.15 3.17
CA ALA A 118 -9.93 -13.30 4.05
C ALA A 118 -10.93 -14.40 3.71
N LYS A 119 -12.20 -14.04 3.49
CA LYS A 119 -13.22 -14.99 3.03
C LYS A 119 -12.84 -15.62 1.69
N ARG A 120 -12.31 -14.83 0.75
CA ARG A 120 -11.83 -15.33 -0.54
C ARG A 120 -10.66 -16.30 -0.37
N VAL A 121 -9.62 -15.92 0.36
CA VAL A 121 -8.42 -16.74 0.62
C VAL A 121 -8.80 -18.06 1.31
N GLY A 122 -9.67 -18.00 2.33
CA GLY A 122 -10.14 -19.21 3.02
C GLY A 122 -10.87 -20.18 2.09
N ASN A 123 -11.69 -19.67 1.17
CA ASN A 123 -12.40 -20.49 0.18
C ASN A 123 -11.47 -21.05 -0.91
N GLU A 124 -10.54 -20.22 -1.41
CA GLU A 124 -9.65 -20.58 -2.52
C GLU A 124 -8.63 -21.65 -2.09
N PHE A 125 -8.05 -21.51 -0.89
CA PHE A 125 -6.96 -22.37 -0.42
C PHE A 125 -7.36 -23.36 0.68
N GLY A 126 -8.61 -23.30 1.17
CA GLY A 126 -9.09 -24.21 2.22
C GLY A 126 -8.40 -24.00 3.58
N VAL A 127 -7.96 -22.78 3.88
CA VAL A 127 -7.22 -22.44 5.10
C VAL A 127 -8.09 -21.75 6.16
N SER A 128 -7.81 -22.04 7.43
CA SER A 128 -8.35 -21.29 8.58
C SER A 128 -7.58 -20.00 8.82
N ASP A 129 -8.10 -19.13 9.71
CA ASP A 129 -7.38 -17.94 10.20
C ASP A 129 -6.92 -16.99 9.08
N ALA A 130 -7.70 -16.90 8.00
CA ALA A 130 -7.33 -16.16 6.80
C ALA A 130 -7.05 -14.67 7.05
N GLU A 131 -7.70 -14.05 8.04
CA GLU A 131 -7.38 -12.67 8.45
C GLU A 131 -5.96 -12.55 9.01
N LEU A 132 -5.58 -13.44 9.94
CA LEU A 132 -4.23 -13.46 10.51
C LEU A 132 -3.17 -13.76 9.44
N ARG A 133 -3.46 -14.68 8.51
CA ARG A 133 -2.60 -14.98 7.36
C ARG A 133 -2.36 -13.76 6.47
N LEU A 134 -3.42 -13.01 6.17
CA LEU A 134 -3.32 -11.77 5.40
C LEU A 134 -2.50 -10.70 6.13
N GLU A 135 -2.66 -10.58 7.44
CA GLU A 135 -1.85 -9.67 8.25
C GLU A 135 -0.38 -10.08 8.30
N LEU A 136 -0.07 -11.39 8.32
CA LEU A 136 1.30 -11.88 8.20
C LEU A 136 1.91 -11.53 6.84
N VAL A 137 1.17 -11.73 5.75
CA VAL A 137 1.59 -11.31 4.40
C VAL A 137 1.85 -9.81 4.36
N ALA A 138 0.91 -9.00 4.85
CA ALA A 138 1.06 -7.55 4.90
C ALA A 138 2.34 -7.18 5.69
N SER A 139 2.49 -7.69 6.91
CA SER A 139 3.65 -7.39 7.77
C SER A 139 4.99 -7.70 7.10
N HIS A 140 5.05 -8.80 6.34
CA HIS A 140 6.25 -9.21 5.64
C HIS A 140 6.60 -8.26 4.49
N LEU A 141 5.61 -7.88 3.66
CA LEU A 141 5.79 -6.93 2.55
C LEU A 141 6.16 -5.53 3.05
N ILE A 142 5.55 -5.11 4.15
CA ILE A 142 5.82 -3.83 4.81
C ILE A 142 7.26 -3.80 5.34
N GLY A 143 7.68 -4.86 6.05
CA GLY A 143 9.04 -4.98 6.55
C GLY A 143 10.08 -4.95 5.42
N LEU A 144 9.80 -5.65 4.31
CA LEU A 144 10.63 -5.60 3.10
C LEU A 144 10.73 -4.17 2.55
N ALA A 145 9.60 -3.48 2.39
CA ALA A 145 9.60 -2.11 1.87
C ALA A 145 10.38 -1.16 2.78
N PHE A 146 10.23 -1.29 4.10
CA PHE A 146 10.97 -0.49 5.06
C PHE A 146 12.49 -0.76 4.99
N ALA A 147 12.89 -2.02 4.97
CA ALA A 147 14.30 -2.41 4.86
C ALA A 147 14.92 -1.92 3.53
N ARG A 148 14.21 -2.10 2.41
CA ARG A 148 14.72 -1.81 1.05
C ARG A 148 14.71 -0.32 0.71
N TYR A 149 13.58 0.36 0.92
CA TYR A 149 13.36 1.72 0.40
C TYR A 149 13.60 2.81 1.46
N GLN A 150 13.23 2.58 2.72
CA GLN A 150 13.41 3.57 3.79
C GLN A 150 14.82 3.55 4.37
N LEU A 151 15.19 2.39 4.93
CA LEU A 151 16.43 2.22 5.66
C LEU A 151 17.61 1.89 4.74
N LYS A 152 17.31 1.42 3.52
CA LYS A 152 18.30 1.01 2.52
C LYS A 152 19.32 0.03 3.11
N ILE A 153 18.83 -0.98 3.84
CA ILE A 153 19.64 -2.02 4.48
C ILE A 153 20.25 -2.92 3.40
N GLU A 154 21.57 -3.08 3.39
CA GLU A 154 22.25 -3.99 2.47
C GLU A 154 22.39 -5.41 3.06
N PRO A 155 22.33 -6.48 2.22
CA PRO A 155 22.22 -6.46 0.75
C PRO A 155 20.77 -6.37 0.21
N ILE A 156 19.77 -6.14 1.06
CA ILE A 156 18.33 -6.13 0.68
C ILE A 156 18.01 -4.97 -0.27
N ALA A 157 18.61 -3.80 -0.04
CA ALA A 157 18.43 -2.61 -0.85
C ALA A 157 18.89 -2.81 -2.30
N SER A 158 20.02 -3.49 -2.50
CA SER A 158 20.59 -3.74 -3.84
C SER A 158 20.18 -5.06 -4.47
N ALA A 159 19.56 -5.98 -3.73
CA ALA A 159 19.10 -7.26 -4.25
C ALA A 159 18.20 -7.09 -5.48
N SER A 160 18.36 -7.97 -6.47
CA SER A 160 17.47 -8.00 -7.64
C SER A 160 16.07 -8.48 -7.25
N ILE A 161 15.04 -8.06 -8.01
CA ILE A 161 13.66 -8.52 -7.82
C ILE A 161 13.59 -10.04 -7.83
N ASN A 162 14.33 -10.70 -8.72
CA ASN A 162 14.35 -12.17 -8.81
C ASN A 162 14.90 -12.84 -7.56
N GLN A 163 15.94 -12.27 -6.93
CA GLN A 163 16.46 -12.77 -5.66
C GLN A 163 15.42 -12.61 -4.55
N LEU A 164 14.79 -11.43 -4.45
CA LEU A 164 13.75 -11.18 -3.44
C LEU A 164 12.54 -12.12 -3.63
N VAL A 165 12.07 -12.31 -4.85
CA VAL A 165 10.97 -13.22 -5.17
C VAL A 165 11.33 -14.66 -4.81
N ALA A 166 12.54 -15.13 -5.14
CA ALA A 166 12.98 -16.48 -4.80
C ALA A 166 13.10 -16.70 -3.28
N SER A 167 13.53 -15.69 -2.52
CA SER A 167 13.71 -15.81 -1.08
C SER A 167 12.42 -15.60 -0.27
N ILE A 168 11.53 -14.69 -0.71
CA ILE A 168 10.36 -14.24 0.06
C ILE A 168 9.07 -14.85 -0.49
N GLY A 169 9.00 -15.13 -1.79
CA GLY A 169 7.80 -15.63 -2.46
C GLY A 169 7.24 -16.89 -1.80
N PHE A 170 8.10 -17.85 -1.47
CA PHE A 170 7.68 -19.09 -0.78
C PHE A 170 7.13 -18.83 0.63
N THR A 171 7.68 -17.86 1.37
CA THR A 171 7.18 -17.52 2.71
C THR A 171 5.79 -16.89 2.62
N VAL A 172 5.57 -16.01 1.64
CA VAL A 172 4.26 -15.39 1.38
C VAL A 172 3.24 -16.43 0.89
N GLU A 173 3.64 -17.29 -0.04
CA GLU A 173 2.84 -18.43 -0.51
C GLU A 173 2.41 -19.30 0.68
N ARG A 174 3.36 -19.67 1.53
CA ARG A 174 3.11 -20.48 2.72
C ARG A 174 2.07 -19.84 3.63
N TYR A 175 2.13 -18.54 3.89
CA TYR A 175 1.09 -17.87 4.69
C TYR A 175 -0.31 -18.02 4.07
N LEU A 176 -0.42 -17.95 2.75
CA LEU A 176 -1.70 -18.00 2.04
C LEU A 176 -2.25 -19.42 1.91
N THR A 177 -1.37 -20.42 1.73
CA THR A 177 -1.80 -21.74 1.22
C THR A 177 -1.49 -22.90 2.14
N ASP A 178 -0.48 -22.83 3.01
CA ASP A 178 -0.11 -23.94 3.91
C ASP A 178 -1.03 -23.96 5.15
N PRO A 179 -1.85 -25.01 5.35
CA PRO A 179 -2.75 -25.11 6.50
C PRO A 179 -2.01 -25.04 7.85
N THR A 180 -0.73 -25.36 7.89
CA THR A 180 0.11 -25.38 9.11
C THR A 180 0.90 -24.08 9.33
N ALA A 181 0.79 -23.10 8.42
CA ALA A 181 1.55 -21.85 8.53
C ALA A 181 1.17 -21.00 9.75
N VAL A 182 -0.07 -21.14 10.19
CA VAL A 182 -0.63 -20.47 11.36
C VAL A 182 -1.31 -21.57 12.18
N SER A 183 -0.59 -22.07 13.18
CA SER A 183 -1.12 -23.12 14.06
C SER A 183 -1.76 -22.50 15.30
N ASN A 184 -3.00 -22.91 15.57
CA ASN A 184 -3.49 -23.11 16.94
C ASN A 184 -3.40 -24.60 17.27
#